data_AF-A0A967XKN6-F1
#
_entry.id   AF-A0A967XKN6-F1
#
_cell.length_a   1.000
_cell.length_b   1.000
_cell.length_c   1.000
_cell.angle_alpha   90.00
_cell.angle_beta   90.00
_cell.angle_gamma   90.00
#
_symmetry.space_group_name_H-M   'P 1'
#
loop_
_entity.id
_entity.type
_entity.pdbx_description
1 polymer ?
#
loop_
_entity_poly.entity_id
_entity_poly.type
_entity_poly.pdbx_seq_one_letter_code
_entity_poly.pdbx_strand_id
1 'polypeptide(L)' 'MDEIEIGARGMTFRALADGPDDGRLVVLLHGLPRNSWEWHHQIPAMARLGFRVVAHDLRG' A
#
# COMPACT_ATOMS: atom_id res chain seq x y z
N MET A 1 -2.65 7.80 6.53
CA MET A 1 -2.22 7.26 5.23
C MET A 1 -1.13 8.14 4.69
N ASP A 2 0.03 7.54 4.52
CA ASP A 2 1.24 8.19 4.07
C ASP A 2 1.61 7.67 2.69
N GLU A 3 2.22 8.53 1.89
CA GLU A 3 2.88 8.11 0.65
C GLU A 3 4.33 7.74 0.95
N ILE A 4 4.74 6.56 0.48
CA ILE A 4 6.09 6.03 0.69
C ILE A 4 6.68 5.55 -0.65
N GLU A 5 8.01 5.45 -0.67
CA GLU A 5 8.74 4.82 -1.77
C GLU A 5 9.31 3.47 -1.35
N ILE A 6 9.21 2.48 -2.25
CA ILE A 6 9.71 1.13 -2.04
C ILE A 6 10.74 0.82 -3.12
N GLY A 7 12.00 0.64 -2.71
CA GLY A 7 13.06 0.15 -3.58
C GLY A 7 13.05 -1.37 -3.69
N ALA A 8 12.95 -1.92 -4.91
CA ALA A 8 13.04 -3.35 -5.14
C ALA A 8 13.62 -3.66 -6.53
N ARG A 9 14.62 -4.55 -6.59
CA ARG A 9 15.24 -5.04 -7.83
C ARG A 9 15.68 -3.92 -8.79
N GLY A 10 16.24 -2.84 -8.26
CA GLY A 10 16.71 -1.68 -9.04
C GLY A 10 15.59 -0.76 -9.55
N MET A 11 14.37 -0.90 -9.06
CA MET A 11 13.22 -0.04 -9.36
C MET A 11 12.71 0.62 -8.09
N THR A 12 12.05 1.78 -8.23
CA THR A 12 11.34 2.48 -7.15
C THR A 12 9.85 2.46 -7.45
N PHE A 13 9.05 2.08 -6.46
CA PHE A 13 7.60 2.04 -6.53
C PHE A 13 7.00 3.01 -5.53
N ARG A 14 6.04 3.82 -5.99
CA ARG A 14 5.20 4.66 -5.13
C ARG A 14 4.16 3.80 -4.45
N ALA A 15 3.91 4.03 -3.16
CA ALA A 15 2.90 3.29 -2.41
C ALA A 15 2.17 4.17 -1.40
N LEU A 16 0.93 3.78 -1.13
CA LEU A 16 0.17 4.25 0.02
C LEU A 16 0.31 3.25 1.15
N ALA A 17 0.62 3.74 2.34
CA ALA A 17 0.73 2.92 3.53
C ALA A 17 -0.02 3.53 4.72
N ASP A 18 -0.51 2.67 5.61
CA ASP A 18 -1.12 3.09 6.86
C ASP A 18 -1.06 1.94 7.89
N GLY A 19 -1.33 2.28 9.14
CA GLY A 19 -1.28 1.36 10.27
C GLY A 19 0.12 1.22 10.88
N PRO A 20 0.19 0.57 12.05
CA PRO A 20 1.39 0.51 12.88
C PRO A 20 2.50 -0.30 12.19
N ASP A 21 3.76 0.10 12.37
CA ASP A 21 4.91 -0.54 11.71
C ASP A 21 5.14 -1.99 12.14
N ASP A 22 4.68 -2.37 13.34
CA ASP A 22 4.70 -3.74 13.88
C ASP A 22 3.41 -4.54 13.61
N GLY A 23 2.44 -3.92 12.92
CA GLY A 23 1.20 -4.56 12.53
C GLY A 23 1.43 -5.69 11.52
N ARG A 24 0.52 -6.69 11.50
CA ARG A 24 0.60 -7.76 10.50
C ARG A 24 0.50 -7.16 9.09
N LEU A 25 1.49 -7.43 8.25
CA LEU A 25 1.56 -6.88 6.90
C LEU A 25 0.45 -7.43 5.99
N VAL A 26 -0.22 -6.53 5.29
CA VAL A 26 -1.16 -6.80 4.20
C VAL A 26 -0.74 -5.98 2.98
N VAL A 27 -0.50 -6.65 1.86
CA VAL A 27 -0.16 -6.00 0.58
C VAL A 27 -1.39 -6.05 -0.33
N LEU A 28 -1.83 -4.88 -0.80
CA LEU A 28 -2.94 -4.76 -1.75
C LEU A 28 -2.38 -4.52 -3.15
N LEU A 29 -2.89 -5.28 -4.13
CA LEU A 29 -2.51 -5.16 -5.54
C LEU A 29 -3.72 -4.72 -6.32
N HIS A 30 -3.59 -3.63 -7.08
CA HIS A 30 -4.64 -3.14 -7.97
C HIS A 30 -4.63 -3.90 -9.31
N GLY A 31 -5.74 -3.81 -10.05
CA GLY A 31 -5.81 -4.29 -11.43
C GLY A 31 -5.40 -3.23 -12.45
N LEU A 32 -5.44 -3.59 -13.74
CA LEU A 32 -5.44 -2.62 -14.84
C LEU A 32 -6.87 -2.10 -15.07
N PRO A 33 -7.11 -0.80 -15.36
CA PRO A 33 -6.15 0.30 -15.51
C PRO A 33 -6.08 1.20 -14.26
N ARG A 34 -5.88 0.61 -13.07
CA ARG A 34 -5.95 1.31 -11.78
C ARG A 34 -4.55 1.52 -11.18
N ASN A 35 -4.51 2.13 -9.99
CA ASN A 35 -3.31 2.37 -9.19
C ASN A 35 -3.64 2.17 -7.69
N SER A 36 -2.67 2.38 -6.81
CA SER A 36 -2.81 2.24 -5.34
C SER A 36 -4.02 2.96 -4.73
N TRP A 37 -4.48 4.06 -5.33
CA TRP A 37 -5.65 4.82 -4.86
C TRP A 37 -6.97 4.05 -4.93
N GLU A 38 -7.03 2.94 -5.69
CA GLU A 38 -8.19 2.03 -5.67
C GLU A 38 -8.56 1.58 -4.25
N TRP A 39 -7.58 1.56 -3.34
CA TRP A 39 -7.74 1.08 -1.97
C TRP A 39 -7.88 2.16 -0.90
N HIS A 40 -8.10 3.43 -1.28
CA HIS A 40 -8.11 4.56 -0.33
C HIS A 40 -9.16 4.43 0.80
N HIS A 41 -10.21 3.64 0.60
CA HIS A 41 -11.19 3.31 1.64
C HIS A 41 -10.79 2.09 2.50
N GLN A 42 -10.17 1.08 1.90
CA GLN A 42 -9.80 -0.18 2.57
C GLN A 42 -8.56 -0.01 3.46
N ILE A 43 -7.57 0.75 3.00
CA ILE A 43 -6.32 1.01 3.74
C ILE A 43 -6.60 1.53 5.16
N PRO A 44 -7.33 2.65 5.38
CA PRO A 44 -7.54 3.17 6.73
C PRO A 44 -8.48 2.27 7.55
N ALA A 45 -9.37 1.51 6.91
CA ALA A 45 -10.24 0.57 7.61
C ALA A 45 -9.44 -0.58 8.24
N MET A 46 -8.53 -1.19 7.48
CA MET A 46 -7.66 -2.25 7.97
C MET A 46 -6.57 -1.72 8.91
N ALA A 47 -6.03 -0.52 8.68
CA ALA A 47 -5.09 0.13 9.60
C ALA A 47 -5.68 0.30 11.02
N ARG A 48 -6.96 0.70 11.12
CA ARG A 48 -7.68 0.80 12.41
C ARG A 48 -7.87 -0.55 13.12
N LEU A 49 -7.74 -1.67 12.41
CA LEU A 49 -7.76 -3.02 12.98
C LEU A 49 -6.34 -3.50 13.40
N GLY A 50 -5.31 -2.66 13.27
CA GLY A 50 -3.94 -2.97 13.67
C GLY A 50 -3.09 -3.65 12.60
N PHE A 51 -3.55 -3.70 11.35
CA PHE A 51 -2.73 -4.19 10.24
C PHE A 51 -1.78 -3.11 9.73
N ARG A 52 -0.57 -3.50 9.31
CA ARG A 52 0.28 -2.68 8.46
C ARG A 52 -0.16 -2.89 7.03
N VAL A 53 -0.74 -1.88 6.39
CA VAL A 53 -1.31 -2.02 5.05
C VAL A 53 -0.47 -1.24 4.07
N VAL A 54 -0.10 -1.85 2.94
CA VAL A 54 0.69 -1.21 1.88
C VAL A 54 0.05 -1.52 0.53
N ALA A 55 -0.22 -0.48 -0.26
CA ALA A 55 -0.69 -0.58 -1.65
C ALA A 55 0.26 0.19 -2.55
N HIS A 56 1.03 -0.50 -3.40
CA HIS A 56 1.94 0.14 -4.34
C HIS A 56 1.36 0.19 -5.75
N ASP A 57 1.82 1.15 -6.54
CA ASP A 57 1.56 1.18 -7.98
C ASP A 57 2.39 0.08 -8.65
N LEU A 58 1.73 -0.88 -9.29
CA LEU A 58 2.38 -1.95 -10.04
C LEU A 58 3.13 -1.36 -11.25
N ARG A 59 4.17 -2.07 -11.69
CA ARG A 59 4.93 -1.70 -12.90
C ARG A 59 4.02 -1.64 -14.13
N GLY A 60 3.92 -0.48 -14.75
CA GLY A 60 3.13 -0.20 -15.95
C GLY A 60 2.49 1.17 -15.86
#